data_AF-A0A2R6JTF1-F1
#
_entry.id   AF-A0A2R6JTF1-F1
#
_cell.length_a   1.000
_cell.length_b   1.000
_cell.length_c   1.000
_cell.angle_alpha   90.00
_cell.angle_beta   90.00
_cell.angle_gamma   90.00
#
_symmetry.space_group_name_H-M   'P 1'
#
loop_
_entity.id
_entity.type
_entity.pdbx_description
1 polymer ?
#
loop_
_entity_poly.entity_id
_entity_poly.type
_entity_poly.pdbx_seq_one_letter_code
_entity_poly.pdbx_strand_id
1 'polypeptide(L)'
;MPTDADPPVRVEVHPGKEAVVEFDPSLTFECVDGCTWCCHHGVLLYDRDLLELARRANLEETTVEYRGERWVPREDADHDHTAEDGAACHFLTDDGLCALQVEGDWKPTRCSVFPLGVRLENGDLRVEVRDSAHEHCEGLNVSERRVVDELDAFLPAVLWDLPNPDTEREV
;
A
#
# COMPACT_ATOMS: atom_id res chain seq x y z
N MET A 1 21.48 -14.47 -13.09
CA MET A 1 22.62 -13.59 -12.74
C MET A 1 22.20 -12.88 -11.47
N PRO A 2 22.94 -12.96 -10.37
CA PRO A 2 22.57 -12.23 -9.16
C PRO A 2 22.89 -10.75 -9.39
N THR A 3 21.87 -9.90 -9.35
CA THR A 3 22.02 -8.45 -9.41
C THR A 3 22.67 -8.00 -8.09
N ASP A 4 23.75 -7.22 -8.16
CA ASP A 4 24.31 -6.49 -7.02
C ASP A 4 23.19 -5.56 -6.50
N ALA A 5 22.42 -6.02 -5.52
CA ALA A 5 21.59 -5.14 -4.74
C ALA A 5 22.54 -4.24 -3.94
N ASP A 6 22.44 -2.93 -4.13
CA ASP A 6 23.14 -1.97 -3.30
C ASP A 6 22.93 -2.33 -1.81
N PRO A 7 23.96 -2.14 -0.95
CA PRO A 7 23.84 -2.51 0.45
C PRO A 7 22.66 -1.76 1.09
N PRO A 8 21.87 -2.44 1.96
CA PRO A 8 20.68 -1.85 2.54
C PRO A 8 20.99 -0.53 3.24
N VAL A 9 20.22 0.51 2.91
CA VAL A 9 20.43 1.88 3.41
C VAL A 9 19.46 2.16 4.55
N ARG A 10 19.98 2.63 5.68
CA ARG A 10 19.13 3.06 6.80
C ARG A 10 18.74 4.53 6.61
N VAL A 11 17.45 4.82 6.67
CA VAL A 11 16.89 6.16 6.47
C VAL A 11 15.97 6.51 7.63
N GLU A 12 16.13 7.69 8.20
CA GLU A 12 15.17 8.25 9.15
C GLU A 12 13.96 8.79 8.37
N VAL A 13 12.79 8.19 8.60
CA VAL A 13 11.55 8.50 7.87
C VAL A 13 10.70 9.51 8.64
N HIS A 14 10.55 9.28 9.95
CA HIS A 14 9.94 10.23 10.89
C HIS A 14 10.91 10.45 12.06
N PRO A 15 10.74 11.51 12.87
CA PRO A 15 11.61 11.75 14.03
C PRO A 15 11.74 10.52 14.94
N GLY A 16 12.92 9.93 14.98
CA GLY A 16 13.23 8.71 15.76
C GLY A 16 12.66 7.40 15.20
N LYS A 17 12.17 7.38 13.96
CA LYS A 17 11.64 6.20 13.26
C LYS A 17 12.46 5.93 12.00
N GLU A 18 13.30 4.90 12.07
CA GLU A 18 14.18 4.49 10.98
C GLU A 18 13.59 3.31 10.20
N ALA A 19 13.83 3.29 8.90
CA ALA A 19 13.57 2.17 8.01
C ALA A 19 14.87 1.73 7.32
N VAL A 20 14.95 0.44 6.99
CA VAL A 20 16.02 -0.15 6.19
C VAL A 20 15.49 -0.34 4.77
N VAL A 21 16.03 0.42 3.83
CA VAL A 21 15.68 0.39 2.42
C VAL A 21 16.49 -0.69 1.70
N GLU A 22 15.79 -1.59 1.01
CA GLU A 22 16.36 -2.73 0.28
C GLU A 22 16.11 -2.65 -1.24
N PHE A 23 15.80 -1.45 -1.75
CA PHE A 23 15.61 -1.17 -3.17
C PHE A 23 16.59 -0.12 -3.68
N ASP A 24 16.69 0.02 -5.01
CA ASP A 24 17.56 1.00 -5.67
C ASP A 24 17.22 2.45 -5.22
N PRO A 25 18.15 3.21 -4.60
CA PRO A 25 17.89 4.59 -4.16
C PRO A 25 17.55 5.56 -5.30
N SER A 26 17.82 5.19 -6.56
CA SER A 26 17.43 5.95 -7.75
C SER A 26 16.01 5.67 -8.23
N LEU A 27 15.31 4.68 -7.64
CA LEU A 27 13.93 4.35 -7.94
C LEU A 27 13.03 5.58 -7.78
N THR A 28 12.25 5.87 -8.82
CA THR A 28 11.24 6.92 -8.79
C THR A 28 9.84 6.34 -8.87
N PHE A 29 8.88 7.08 -8.29
CA PHE A 29 7.48 6.69 -8.33
C PHE A 29 6.55 7.89 -8.43
N GLU A 30 5.52 7.75 -9.25
CA GLU A 30 4.38 8.64 -9.29
C GLU A 30 3.11 7.85 -9.66
N CYS A 31 1.99 8.14 -9.00
CA CYS A 31 0.71 7.57 -9.40
C CYS A 31 0.35 8.09 -10.79
N VAL A 32 0.09 7.19 -11.74
CA VAL A 32 -0.36 7.55 -13.10
C VAL A 32 -1.87 7.42 -13.22
N ASP A 33 -2.47 8.29 -14.02
CA ASP A 33 -3.91 8.27 -14.27
C ASP A 33 -4.35 6.96 -14.91
N GLY A 34 -5.42 6.36 -14.39
CA GLY A 34 -5.99 5.11 -14.89
C GLY A 34 -5.33 3.82 -14.34
N CYS A 35 -4.24 3.92 -13.58
CA CYS A 35 -3.65 2.76 -12.91
C CYS A 35 -4.45 2.41 -11.63
N THR A 36 -5.15 1.29 -11.66
CA THR A 36 -6.01 0.81 -10.55
C THR A 36 -5.54 -0.51 -9.95
N TRP A 37 -4.36 -1.00 -10.34
CA TRP A 37 -3.87 -2.33 -9.97
C TRP A 37 -3.80 -2.55 -8.44
N CYS A 38 -3.43 -1.52 -7.67
CA CYS A 38 -3.41 -1.60 -6.21
C CYS A 38 -4.81 -1.85 -5.60
N CYS A 39 -5.87 -1.49 -6.33
CA CYS A 39 -7.27 -1.69 -5.97
C CYS A 39 -7.85 -2.99 -6.52
N HIS A 40 -7.07 -3.81 -7.22
CA HIS A 40 -7.49 -5.16 -7.65
C HIS A 40 -7.46 -6.18 -6.52
N HIS A 41 -6.98 -5.80 -5.33
CA HIS A 41 -6.79 -6.68 -4.18
C HIS A 41 -7.67 -6.24 -2.99
N GLY A 42 -8.02 -7.19 -2.13
CA GLY A 42 -8.59 -6.88 -0.82
C GLY A 42 -7.56 -6.21 0.10
N VAL A 43 -8.00 -5.33 0.99
CA VAL A 43 -7.11 -4.52 1.83
C VAL A 43 -7.28 -4.88 3.29
N LEU A 44 -6.24 -5.46 3.91
CA LEU A 44 -6.20 -5.68 5.36
C LEU A 44 -6.21 -4.33 6.07
N LEU A 45 -7.06 -4.21 7.08
CA LEU A 45 -7.20 -3.04 7.92
C LEU A 45 -6.59 -3.31 9.29
N TYR A 46 -5.65 -2.47 9.71
CA TYR A 46 -5.18 -2.47 11.10
C TYR A 46 -6.21 -1.76 12.00
N ASP A 47 -6.08 -1.92 13.32
CA ASP A 47 -7.00 -1.31 14.28
C ASP A 47 -7.15 0.20 14.09
N ARG A 48 -6.07 0.90 13.76
CA ARG A 48 -6.13 2.33 13.43
C ARG A 48 -6.91 2.61 12.15
N ASP A 49 -6.73 1.78 11.13
CA ASP A 49 -7.48 1.92 9.88
C ASP A 49 -8.97 1.69 10.10
N LEU A 50 -9.35 0.74 10.97
CA LEU A 50 -10.75 0.50 11.34
C LEU A 50 -11.38 1.70 12.03
N LEU A 51 -10.66 2.34 12.95
CA LEU A 51 -11.13 3.56 13.63
C LEU A 51 -11.31 4.73 12.66
N GLU A 52 -10.40 4.89 11.70
CA GLU A 52 -10.52 5.94 10.68
C GLU A 52 -11.62 5.63 9.67
N LEU A 53 -11.75 4.36 9.27
CA LEU A 53 -12.79 3.92 8.34
C LEU A 53 -14.18 4.07 8.95
N ALA A 54 -14.37 3.76 10.23
CA ALA A 54 -15.64 3.92 10.94
C ALA A 54 -16.17 5.36 10.96
N ARG A 55 -15.31 6.36 10.74
CA ARG A 55 -15.72 7.78 10.63
C ARG A 55 -16.21 8.16 9.24
N ARG A 56 -15.94 7.31 8.24
CA ARG A 56 -16.14 7.59 6.81
C ARG A 56 -17.16 6.65 6.17
N ALA A 57 -17.22 5.40 6.63
CA ALA A 57 -18.07 4.36 6.08
C ALA A 57 -18.59 3.41 7.18
N ASN A 58 -19.64 2.66 6.83
CA ASN A 58 -20.21 1.64 7.71
C ASN A 58 -19.37 0.36 7.68
N LEU A 59 -18.67 0.05 8.78
CA LEU A 59 -17.79 -1.10 8.85
C LEU A 59 -18.48 -2.44 8.57
N GLU A 60 -19.78 -2.59 8.86
CA GLU A 60 -20.49 -3.84 8.58
C GLU A 60 -20.71 -4.06 7.08
N GLU A 61 -20.84 -2.98 6.31
CA GLU A 61 -21.07 -3.03 4.87
C GLU A 61 -19.74 -3.05 4.11
N THR A 62 -18.71 -2.38 4.63
CA THR A 62 -17.46 -2.15 3.88
C THR A 62 -16.31 -3.03 4.35
N THR A 63 -16.54 -3.99 5.26
CA THR A 63 -15.49 -4.91 5.72
C THR A 63 -15.98 -6.33 5.86
N VAL A 64 -15.07 -7.28 5.63
CA VAL A 64 -15.26 -8.71 5.90
C VAL A 64 -14.25 -9.18 6.92
N GLU A 65 -14.62 -10.16 7.74
CA GLU A 65 -13.70 -10.81 8.67
C GLU A 65 -13.16 -12.11 8.05
N TYR A 66 -11.84 -12.26 8.05
CA TYR A 66 -11.16 -13.48 7.62
C TYR A 66 -10.01 -13.79 8.58
N ARG A 67 -10.00 -15.00 9.13
CA ARG A 67 -9.00 -15.48 10.12
C ARG A 67 -8.81 -14.52 11.32
N GLY A 68 -9.88 -13.86 11.75
CA GLY A 68 -9.86 -12.91 12.87
C GLY A 68 -9.32 -11.53 12.51
N GLU A 69 -9.13 -11.24 11.23
CA GLU A 69 -8.68 -9.95 10.72
C GLU A 69 -9.76 -9.30 9.85
N ARG A 70 -9.81 -7.97 9.83
CA ARG A 70 -10.78 -7.22 9.03
C ARG A 70 -10.15 -6.76 7.72
N TRP A 71 -10.88 -6.94 6.64
CA TRP A 71 -10.44 -6.59 5.30
C TRP A 71 -11.50 -5.75 4.61
N VAL A 72 -11.09 -4.79 3.78
CA VAL A 72 -11.97 -4.27 2.74
C VAL A 72 -12.15 -5.38 1.71
N PRO A 73 -13.39 -5.81 1.44
CA PRO A 73 -13.63 -6.88 0.51
C PRO A 73 -13.32 -6.45 -0.92
N ARG A 74 -13.08 -7.48 -1.70
CA ARG A 74 -13.08 -7.42 -3.14
C ARG A 74 -14.40 -7.98 -3.63
N GLU A 75 -15.07 -7.28 -4.52
CA GLU A 75 -16.41 -7.58 -4.97
C GLU A 75 -16.52 -7.44 -6.49
N ASP A 76 -17.51 -8.14 -7.07
CA ASP A 76 -17.81 -8.04 -8.50
C ASP A 76 -18.21 -6.60 -8.84
N ALA A 77 -17.57 -6.05 -9.86
CA ALA A 77 -17.83 -4.70 -10.34
C ALA A 77 -18.09 -4.72 -11.85
N ASP A 78 -18.98 -3.84 -12.31
CA ASP A 78 -19.36 -3.71 -13.71
C ASP A 78 -18.78 -2.42 -14.30
N HIS A 79 -17.45 -2.33 -14.32
CA HIS A 79 -16.70 -1.20 -14.88
C HIS A 79 -15.31 -1.62 -15.39
N ASP A 80 -14.70 -0.82 -16.25
CA ASP A 80 -13.45 -1.18 -16.95
C ASP A 80 -12.20 -1.25 -16.06
N HIS A 81 -12.30 -0.82 -14.78
CA HIS A 81 -11.18 -0.77 -13.85
C HIS A 81 -11.01 -2.02 -12.97
N THR A 82 -11.77 -3.09 -13.21
CA THR A 82 -11.67 -4.35 -12.47
C THR A 82 -10.40 -5.14 -12.78
N ALA A 83 -10.08 -6.12 -11.94
CA ALA A 83 -9.09 -7.13 -12.29
C ALA A 83 -9.61 -8.08 -13.39
N GLU A 84 -8.79 -9.04 -13.80
CA GLU A 84 -9.08 -10.00 -14.88
C GLU A 84 -10.34 -10.85 -14.66
N ASP A 85 -10.72 -11.10 -13.42
CA ASP A 85 -11.91 -11.89 -13.06
C ASP A 85 -13.17 -11.02 -12.86
N GLY A 86 -13.11 -9.72 -13.12
CA GLY A 86 -14.23 -8.80 -12.99
C GLY A 86 -14.46 -8.25 -11.58
N ALA A 87 -13.55 -8.49 -10.63
CA ALA A 87 -13.70 -7.97 -9.28
C ALA A 87 -12.69 -6.87 -8.92
N ALA A 88 -13.09 -5.97 -8.02
CA ALA A 88 -12.32 -4.82 -7.55
C ALA A 88 -12.54 -4.56 -6.05
N CYS A 89 -11.68 -3.76 -5.45
CA CYS A 89 -11.88 -3.24 -4.10
C CYS A 89 -13.20 -2.47 -4.00
N HIS A 90 -13.93 -2.66 -2.91
CA HIS A 90 -15.21 -1.98 -2.63
C HIS A 90 -15.19 -0.45 -2.78
N PHE A 91 -14.02 0.19 -2.58
CA PHE A 91 -13.87 1.65 -2.69
C PHE A 91 -13.35 2.14 -4.05
N LEU A 92 -13.16 1.23 -5.03
CA LEU A 92 -12.81 1.62 -6.39
C LEU A 92 -14.07 2.05 -7.13
N THR A 93 -14.04 3.26 -7.68
CA THR A 93 -15.14 3.81 -8.46
C THR A 93 -14.95 3.58 -9.96
N ASP A 94 -16.02 3.77 -10.74
CA ASP A 94 -16.06 3.55 -12.19
C ASP A 94 -15.21 4.54 -12.99
N ASP A 95 -14.79 5.64 -12.38
CA ASP A 95 -13.80 6.58 -12.90
C ASP A 95 -12.34 6.18 -12.59
N GLY A 96 -12.13 5.04 -11.93
CA GLY A 96 -10.82 4.51 -11.58
C GLY A 96 -10.18 5.20 -10.38
N LEU A 97 -10.95 5.96 -9.60
CA LEU A 97 -10.46 6.64 -8.40
C LEU A 97 -10.83 5.86 -7.13
N CYS A 98 -10.11 6.15 -6.05
CA CYS A 98 -10.42 5.60 -4.74
C CYS A 98 -11.32 6.57 -3.98
N ALA A 99 -12.55 6.15 -3.66
CA ALA A 99 -13.52 6.98 -2.94
C ALA A 99 -12.97 7.52 -1.61
N LEU A 100 -12.22 6.70 -0.86
CA LEU A 100 -11.61 7.12 0.42
C LEU A 100 -10.62 8.28 0.26
N GLN A 101 -9.86 8.27 -0.83
CA GLN A 101 -8.88 9.32 -1.12
C GLN A 101 -9.57 10.58 -1.63
N VAL A 102 -10.52 10.43 -2.56
CA VAL A 102 -11.22 11.56 -3.19
C VAL A 102 -12.05 12.33 -2.17
N GLU A 103 -12.79 11.63 -1.29
CA GLU A 103 -13.68 12.26 -0.33
C GLU A 103 -13.00 12.66 0.97
N GLY A 104 -11.96 11.91 1.38
CA GLY A 104 -11.42 11.98 2.73
C GLY A 104 -9.93 12.28 2.84
N ASP A 105 -9.22 12.45 1.70
CA ASP A 105 -7.76 12.57 1.60
C ASP A 105 -7.04 11.53 2.48
N TRP A 106 -7.56 10.30 2.46
CA TRP A 106 -7.11 9.24 3.33
C TRP A 106 -7.16 7.89 2.63
N LYS A 107 -6.17 7.06 2.94
CA LYS A 107 -6.08 5.67 2.52
C LYS A 107 -5.72 4.80 3.73
N PRO A 108 -6.16 3.53 3.78
CA PRO A 108 -5.67 2.57 4.75
C PRO A 108 -4.15 2.46 4.67
N THR A 109 -3.52 2.15 5.81
CA THR A 109 -2.07 2.07 5.94
C THR A 109 -1.42 1.22 4.84
N ARG A 110 -2.00 0.05 4.50
CA ARG A 110 -1.48 -0.81 3.43
C ARG A 110 -1.54 -0.17 2.04
N CYS A 111 -2.58 0.61 1.75
CA CYS A 111 -2.73 1.30 0.47
C CYS A 111 -1.73 2.46 0.34
N SER A 112 -1.41 3.14 1.44
CA SER A 112 -0.40 4.21 1.45
C SER A 112 1.01 3.70 1.18
N VAL A 113 1.31 2.47 1.58
CA VAL A 113 2.63 1.86 1.41
C VAL A 113 2.89 1.43 -0.04
N PHE A 114 1.87 1.23 -0.86
CA PHE A 114 2.05 0.85 -2.26
C PHE A 114 2.85 1.92 -3.05
N PRO A 115 3.83 1.55 -3.89
CA PRO A 115 4.18 0.20 -4.39
C PRO A 115 5.11 -0.62 -3.49
N LEU A 116 5.45 -0.11 -2.31
CA LEU A 116 6.41 -0.73 -1.41
C LEU A 116 5.80 -1.91 -0.65
N GLY A 117 6.69 -2.79 -0.20
CA GLY A 117 6.48 -3.83 0.79
C GLY A 117 7.22 -3.46 2.05
N VAL A 118 6.55 -3.60 3.19
CA VAL A 118 7.16 -3.46 4.52
C VAL A 118 7.16 -4.82 5.21
N ARG A 119 8.31 -5.14 5.82
CA ARG A 119 8.51 -6.33 6.67
C ARG A 119 9.27 -5.98 7.95
N LEU A 120 8.89 -6.57 9.08
CA LEU A 120 9.65 -6.45 10.32
C LEU A 120 10.73 -7.55 10.40
N GLU A 121 12.01 -7.18 10.45
CA GLU A 121 13.12 -8.11 10.60
C GLU A 121 14.12 -7.64 11.65
N ASN A 122 14.40 -8.48 12.66
CA ASN A 122 15.33 -8.18 13.76
C ASN A 122 15.03 -6.86 14.51
N GLY A 123 13.76 -6.42 14.51
CA GLY A 123 13.33 -5.16 15.13
C GLY A 123 13.50 -3.94 14.22
N ASP A 124 14.05 -4.11 13.03
CA ASP A 124 14.13 -3.07 12.01
C ASP A 124 12.96 -3.22 11.01
N LEU A 125 12.42 -2.08 10.58
CA LEU A 125 11.40 -2.02 9.55
C LEU A 125 12.08 -2.01 8.18
N ARG A 126 12.01 -3.13 7.46
CA ARG A 126 12.59 -3.28 6.12
C ARG A 126 11.58 -2.90 5.06
N VAL A 127 12.06 -2.22 4.03
CA VAL A 127 11.25 -1.66 2.95
C VAL A 127 11.84 -2.07 1.62
N GLU A 128 11.05 -2.80 0.85
CA GLU A 128 11.39 -3.26 -0.50
C GLU A 128 10.31 -2.81 -1.49
N VAL A 129 10.57 -2.95 -2.79
CA VAL A 129 9.52 -2.82 -3.80
C VAL A 129 8.86 -4.18 -3.95
N ARG A 130 7.52 -4.22 -3.98
CA ARG A 130 6.82 -5.48 -4.19
C ARG A 130 7.18 -6.06 -5.56
N ASP A 131 7.43 -7.36 -5.62
CA ASP A 131 7.67 -8.08 -6.88
C ASP A 131 6.57 -7.80 -7.91
N SER A 132 5.31 -7.84 -7.47
CA SER A 132 4.15 -7.56 -8.32
C SER A 132 4.08 -6.11 -8.80
N ALA A 133 4.65 -5.15 -8.05
CA ALA A 133 4.73 -3.78 -8.51
C ALA A 133 5.73 -3.63 -9.67
N HIS A 134 6.83 -4.39 -9.67
CA HIS A 134 7.77 -4.37 -10.81
C HIS A 134 7.12 -4.79 -12.14
N GLU A 135 6.13 -5.68 -12.07
CA GLU A 135 5.45 -6.21 -13.26
C GLU A 135 4.25 -5.38 -13.69
N HIS A 136 3.51 -4.80 -12.73
CA HIS A 136 2.19 -4.23 -12.99
C HIS A 136 2.06 -2.74 -12.68
N CYS A 137 3.00 -2.15 -11.93
CA CYS A 137 2.90 -0.75 -11.55
C CYS A 137 3.50 0.16 -12.62
N GLU A 138 2.63 0.72 -13.46
CA GLU A 138 2.98 1.71 -14.48
C GLU A 138 3.59 3.01 -13.90
N GLY A 139 3.44 3.24 -12.59
CA GLY A 139 4.00 4.40 -11.88
C GLY A 139 5.47 4.31 -11.51
N LEU A 140 6.15 3.17 -11.74
CA LEU A 140 7.57 3.01 -11.41
C LEU A 140 8.46 3.59 -12.52
N ASN A 141 9.50 4.33 -12.14
CA ASN A 141 10.51 4.89 -13.05
C ASN A 141 9.99 5.87 -14.11
N VAL A 142 8.83 6.49 -13.88
CA VAL A 142 8.19 7.44 -14.83
C VAL A 142 8.38 8.91 -14.47
N SER A 143 8.79 9.19 -13.22
CA SER A 143 8.96 10.56 -12.71
C SER A 143 10.39 10.83 -12.26
N GLU A 144 10.67 12.07 -11.86
CA GLU A 144 11.94 12.44 -11.19
C GLU A 144 11.85 12.32 -9.66
N ARG A 145 10.67 11.97 -9.12
CA ARG A 145 10.42 11.90 -7.67
C ARG A 145 10.98 10.59 -7.12
N ARG A 146 12.16 10.67 -6.50
CA ARG A 146 12.81 9.52 -5.87
C ARG A 146 12.03 9.08 -4.64
N VAL A 147 11.77 7.78 -4.54
CA VAL A 147 11.01 7.19 -3.42
C VAL A 147 11.75 7.37 -2.10
N VAL A 148 13.08 7.20 -2.11
CA VAL A 148 13.91 7.27 -0.90
C VAL A 148 13.88 8.65 -0.22
N ASP A 149 13.65 9.72 -0.98
CA ASP A 149 13.57 11.09 -0.47
C ASP A 149 12.21 11.41 0.17
N GLU A 150 11.20 10.60 -0.11
CA GLU A 150 9.79 10.88 0.15
C GLU A 150 9.14 9.73 0.96
N LEU A 151 9.95 8.94 1.65
CA LEU A 151 9.50 7.76 2.39
C LEU A 151 8.42 8.07 3.42
N ASP A 152 8.37 9.29 3.96
CA ASP A 152 7.36 9.73 4.91
C ASP A 152 5.96 9.78 4.30
N ALA A 153 5.85 10.02 2.99
CA ALA A 153 4.60 9.97 2.24
C ALA A 153 4.09 8.54 2.03
N PHE A 154 4.99 7.55 1.92
CA PHE A 154 4.64 6.14 1.70
C PHE A 154 4.52 5.34 2.99
N LEU A 155 5.24 5.71 4.05
CA LEU A 155 5.35 4.94 5.27
C LEU A 155 4.70 5.71 6.42
N PRO A 156 3.38 5.56 6.64
CA PRO A 156 2.71 6.17 7.77
C PRO A 156 3.40 5.81 9.10
N ALA A 157 3.54 6.79 9.98
CA ALA A 157 4.23 6.60 11.26
C ALA A 157 3.63 5.47 12.12
N VAL A 158 2.35 5.11 11.91
CA VAL A 158 1.69 3.99 12.60
C VAL A 158 2.39 2.65 12.38
N LEU A 159 3.12 2.45 11.27
CA LEU A 159 3.81 1.19 10.98
C LEU A 159 4.77 0.76 12.10
N TRP A 160 5.47 1.69 12.73
CA TRP A 160 6.37 1.40 13.85
C TRP A 160 5.65 1.10 15.17
N ASP A 161 4.35 1.39 15.26
CA ASP A 161 3.53 1.13 16.43
C ASP A 161 2.77 -0.21 16.29
N LEU A 162 2.77 -0.82 15.09
CA LEU A 162 2.06 -2.07 14.83
C LEU A 162 2.81 -3.26 15.41
N PRO A 163 2.11 -4.24 16.02
CA PRO A 163 2.74 -5.48 16.47
C PRO A 163 3.25 -6.33 15.30
N ASN A 164 2.63 -6.18 14.13
CA ASN A 164 3.07 -6.79 12.88
C ASN A 164 2.78 -5.81 11.71
N PRO A 165 3.79 -5.07 11.24
CA PRO A 165 3.64 -4.16 10.10
C PRO A 165 3.77 -4.86 8.73
N ASP A 166 3.88 -6.20 8.69
CA ASP A 166 4.07 -6.91 7.44
C ASP A 166 2.90 -6.68 6.49
N THR A 167 3.25 -6.28 5.27
CA THR A 167 2.27 -5.91 4.24
C THR A 167 2.17 -6.93 3.10
N GLU A 168 2.96 -8.00 3.13
CA GLU A 168 2.83 -9.17 2.25
C GLU A 168 1.90 -10.21 2.89
N ARG A 169 0.61 -9.87 2.94
CA ARG A 169 -0.42 -10.72 3.51
C ARG A 169 -1.61 -10.75 2.57
N GLU A 170 -1.96 -11.94 2.12
CA GLU A 170 -3.05 -12.20 1.18
C GLU A 170 -4.11 -13.09 1.84
N VAL A 171 -5.36 -12.96 1.37
CA VAL A 171 -6.54 -13.71 1.84
C VAL A 171 -6.81 -14.93 0.97
#